data_AF-A0A382T1H2-F1
#
_entry.id   AF-A0A382T1H2-F1
#
_cell.length_a   1.000
_cell.length_b   1.000
_cell.length_c   1.000
_cell.angle_alpha   90.00
_cell.angle_beta   90.00
_cell.angle_gamma   90.00
#
_symmetry.space_group_name_H-M   'P 1'
#
loop_
_entity.id
_entity.type
_entity.pdbx_description
1 polymer ?
#
loop_
_entity_poly.entity_id
_entity_poly.type
_entity_poly.pdbx_seq_one_letter_code
_entity_poly.pdbx_strand_id
1 'polypeptide(L)'
;MQQFNNDYPELNKRATGWLNFLYQKATTSDDWSEDGDPHEWWDRSSTPPMCSFPRFDLQESTYALGLMADRTPAWREIYTEILDEIAERSITYWAAVDWLSQFGHDPDRSKYPLEWKGTLIPEEFWGDYDAPGWTANGVAPWGLQPDPIGADGNLFFKGWLNLTQALHTYVSGKDKWASPFNLAGVNRARFEWTQHQLVDHLYETWTKTPMGPHCENTKSWPFCLSAAGLGLQMYDNVFDKDSHSAYKSWLDHTKDKYYGFDKK
;
A
#
# COMPACT_ATOMS: atom_id res chain seq x y z
N MET A 1 48.31 -14.72 19.53
CA MET A 1 46.90 -15.02 19.17
C MET A 1 46.34 -13.79 18.49
N GLN A 2 45.97 -13.88 17.21
CA GLN A 2 45.25 -12.80 16.54
C GLN A 2 43.83 -12.77 17.11
N GLN A 3 43.47 -11.63 17.70
CA GLN A 3 42.13 -11.37 18.18
C GLN A 3 41.26 -11.12 16.93
N PHE A 4 40.52 -12.14 16.51
CA PHE A 4 39.49 -11.95 15.49
C PHE A 4 38.41 -11.08 16.10
N ASN A 5 38.30 -9.83 15.65
CA ASN A 5 37.14 -9.00 15.93
C ASN A 5 35.97 -9.61 15.16
N ASN A 6 35.25 -10.52 15.82
CA ASN A 6 33.99 -11.07 15.33
C ASN A 6 32.88 -10.05 15.59
N ASP A 7 32.97 -8.88 14.96
CA ASP A 7 31.86 -7.93 14.94
C ASP A 7 30.84 -8.44 13.94
N TYR A 8 29.94 -9.29 14.41
CA TYR A 8 28.77 -9.66 13.64
C TYR A 8 27.84 -8.44 13.55
N PRO A 9 27.13 -8.26 12.43
CA PRO A 9 26.11 -7.23 12.35
C PRO A 9 25.03 -7.45 13.43
N GLU A 10 24.70 -6.38 14.16
CA GLU A 10 23.69 -6.41 15.22
C GLU A 10 22.75 -5.21 15.12
N LEU A 11 21.51 -5.40 15.56
CA LEU A 11 20.57 -4.30 15.77
C LEU A 11 20.89 -3.60 17.10
N ASN A 12 20.81 -2.27 17.10
CA ASN A 12 20.88 -1.52 18.36
C ASN A 12 19.62 -1.78 19.21
N LYS A 13 19.70 -1.47 20.51
CA LYS A 13 18.60 -1.70 21.48
C LYS A 13 17.25 -1.11 21.04
N ARG A 14 17.25 0.06 20.38
CA ARG A 14 16.02 0.70 19.88
C ARG A 14 15.41 -0.11 18.74
N ALA A 15 16.21 -0.54 17.78
CA ALA A 15 15.76 -1.35 16.66
C ALA A 15 15.27 -2.73 17.12
N THR A 16 15.95 -3.38 18.08
CA THR A 16 15.48 -4.63 18.68
C THR A 16 14.16 -4.46 19.43
N GLY A 17 14.00 -3.37 20.20
CA GLY A 17 12.74 -3.08 20.89
C GLY A 17 11.58 -2.83 19.93
N TRP A 18 11.83 -2.08 18.84
CA TRP A 18 10.84 -1.86 17.79
C TRP A 18 10.49 -3.15 17.05
N LEU A 19 11.47 -3.98 16.70
CA LEU A 19 11.23 -5.26 16.05
C LEU A 19 10.44 -6.21 16.95
N ASN A 20 10.75 -6.27 18.25
CA ASN A 20 9.99 -7.06 19.20
C ASN A 20 8.53 -6.59 19.28
N PHE A 21 8.31 -5.27 19.33
CA PHE A 21 6.96 -4.72 19.26
C PHE A 21 6.25 -5.10 17.96
N LEU A 22 6.90 -4.95 16.81
CA LEU A 22 6.32 -5.30 15.52
C LEU A 22 6.06 -6.81 15.38
N TYR A 23 6.94 -7.65 15.91
CA TYR A 23 6.75 -9.09 15.94
C TYR A 23 5.52 -9.46 16.74
N GLN A 24 5.40 -8.94 17.96
CA GLN A 24 4.19 -9.10 18.77
C GLN A 24 2.99 -8.62 17.97
N LYS A 25 3.06 -7.38 17.45
CA LYS A 25 2.04 -6.73 16.63
C LYS A 25 1.45 -7.62 15.55
N ALA A 26 2.32 -8.18 14.72
CA ALA A 26 1.93 -9.00 13.59
C ALA A 26 1.43 -10.40 13.99
N THR A 27 1.96 -10.97 15.08
CA THR A 27 1.66 -12.37 15.49
C THR A 27 0.49 -12.50 16.48
N THR A 28 -0.06 -11.40 16.98
CA THR A 28 -1.30 -11.47 17.77
C THR A 28 -2.49 -11.79 16.89
N SER A 29 -3.23 -12.81 17.30
CA SER A 29 -4.48 -13.19 16.66
C SER A 29 -5.49 -12.03 16.68
N ASP A 30 -6.05 -11.75 15.51
CA ASP A 30 -7.10 -10.76 15.30
C ASP A 30 -8.00 -11.17 14.12
N ASP A 31 -9.09 -10.45 13.91
CA ASP A 31 -10.07 -10.77 12.87
C ASP A 31 -10.16 -9.64 11.85
N TRP A 32 -9.50 -9.83 10.70
CA TRP A 32 -9.54 -8.92 9.56
C TRP A 32 -10.62 -9.28 8.53
N SER A 33 -11.52 -10.21 8.85
CA SER A 33 -12.67 -10.53 8.01
C SER A 33 -13.71 -9.41 8.01
N GLU A 34 -14.71 -9.52 7.13
CA GLU A 34 -15.82 -8.56 7.02
C GLU A 34 -16.69 -8.49 8.28
N ASP A 35 -16.71 -9.56 9.08
CA ASP A 35 -17.46 -9.64 10.34
C ASP A 35 -16.59 -9.30 11.57
N GLY A 36 -15.28 -9.10 11.35
CA GLY A 36 -14.28 -8.90 12.39
C GLY A 36 -14.03 -7.45 12.76
N ASP A 37 -13.15 -7.25 13.73
CA ASP A 37 -12.53 -5.98 14.08
C ASP A 37 -11.03 -6.23 14.31
N PRO A 38 -10.12 -5.61 13.54
CA PRO A 38 -8.68 -5.72 13.74
C PRO A 38 -8.30 -5.32 15.16
N HIS A 39 -7.24 -5.92 15.69
CA HIS A 39 -6.75 -5.56 17.02
C HIS A 39 -6.43 -4.06 17.10
N GLU A 40 -6.62 -3.45 18.26
CA GLU A 40 -6.37 -2.02 18.51
C GLU A 40 -4.92 -1.57 18.27
N TRP A 41 -4.02 -2.52 18.01
CA TRP A 41 -2.65 -2.21 17.64
C TRP A 41 -2.51 -1.60 16.25
N TRP A 42 -3.48 -1.86 15.37
CA TRP A 42 -3.50 -1.30 14.03
C TRP A 42 -4.17 0.06 14.06
N ASP A 43 -3.39 1.10 13.80
CA ASP A 43 -3.87 2.47 13.85
C ASP A 43 -4.98 2.72 12.83
N ARG A 44 -6.11 3.24 13.32
CA ARG A 44 -7.30 3.54 12.54
C ARG A 44 -7.83 4.96 12.80
N SER A 45 -7.05 5.82 13.45
CA SER A 45 -7.57 7.12 13.89
C SER A 45 -6.56 8.27 13.81
N SER A 46 -5.27 8.00 13.63
CA SER A 46 -4.31 9.11 13.49
C SER A 46 -4.49 9.86 12.18
N THR A 47 -4.22 11.17 12.24
CA THR A 47 -4.04 12.08 11.08
C THR A 47 -5.21 12.20 10.07
N PRO A 48 -6.50 12.17 10.48
CA PRO A 48 -7.61 12.28 9.55
C PRO A 48 -7.52 13.58 8.70
N PRO A 49 -7.94 13.55 7.42
CA PRO A 49 -8.70 12.46 6.77
C PRO A 49 -7.83 11.38 6.12
N MET A 50 -6.50 11.50 6.21
CA MET A 50 -5.54 10.56 5.62
C MET A 50 -4.97 9.62 6.70
N CYS A 51 -4.46 8.46 6.31
CA CYS A 51 -3.77 7.54 7.21
C CYS A 51 -4.59 7.04 8.42
N SER A 52 -5.91 7.23 8.42
CA SER A 52 -6.81 6.85 9.52
C SER A 52 -7.53 5.52 9.23
N PHE A 53 -6.83 4.54 8.66
CA PHE A 53 -7.34 3.20 8.38
C PHE A 53 -6.27 2.17 8.73
N PRO A 54 -6.64 1.01 9.32
CA PRO A 54 -5.68 0.01 9.79
C PRO A 54 -4.72 -0.47 8.69
N ARG A 55 -5.16 -0.45 7.43
CA ARG A 55 -4.35 -0.79 6.27
C ARG A 55 -3.10 0.08 6.07
N PHE A 56 -3.12 1.36 6.47
CA PHE A 56 -1.95 2.22 6.31
C PHE A 56 -0.85 1.79 7.27
N ASP A 57 -1.21 1.58 8.53
CA ASP A 57 -0.27 1.09 9.54
C ASP A 57 0.22 -0.34 9.24
N LEU A 58 -0.65 -1.20 8.70
CA LEU A 58 -0.29 -2.52 8.19
C LEU A 58 0.84 -2.46 7.16
N GLN A 59 0.69 -1.59 6.16
CA GLN A 59 1.61 -1.46 5.04
C GLN A 59 2.92 -0.74 5.41
N GLU A 60 2.84 0.36 6.16
CA GLU A 60 4.00 1.15 6.63
C GLU A 60 4.92 0.33 7.56
N SER A 61 4.37 -0.69 8.22
CA SER A 61 5.14 -1.61 9.07
C SER A 61 6.15 -2.49 8.29
N THR A 62 6.08 -2.53 6.95
CA THR A 62 6.90 -3.45 6.13
C THR A 62 8.26 -2.90 5.70
N TYR A 63 8.39 -1.59 5.47
CA TYR A 63 9.56 -0.98 4.81
C TYR A 63 10.88 -1.31 5.48
N ALA A 64 10.91 -1.24 6.81
CA ALA A 64 12.14 -1.43 7.57
C ALA A 64 12.61 -2.89 7.54
N LEU A 65 11.73 -3.87 7.30
CA LEU A 65 12.07 -5.29 7.34
C LEU A 65 13.01 -5.70 6.21
N GLY A 66 12.83 -5.15 5.00
CA GLY A 66 13.76 -5.36 3.89
C GLY A 66 15.15 -4.82 4.21
N LEU A 67 15.23 -3.60 4.77
CA LEU A 67 16.49 -2.98 5.19
C LEU A 67 17.17 -3.76 6.33
N MET A 68 16.39 -4.25 7.31
CA MET A 68 16.90 -5.06 8.41
C MET A 68 17.41 -6.42 7.93
N ALA A 69 16.75 -7.03 6.94
CA ALA A 69 17.17 -8.31 6.38
C ALA A 69 18.58 -8.26 5.76
N ASP A 70 18.98 -7.12 5.20
CA ASP A 70 20.33 -6.91 4.66
C ASP A 70 21.37 -6.65 5.76
N ARG A 71 20.94 -6.01 6.86
CA ARG A 71 21.84 -5.71 7.98
C ARG A 71 22.07 -6.91 8.88
N THR A 72 21.02 -7.65 9.20
CA THR A 72 21.05 -8.77 10.15
C THR A 72 20.44 -10.01 9.50
N PRO A 73 21.12 -10.62 8.51
CA PRO A 73 20.57 -11.72 7.72
C PRO A 73 20.26 -12.97 8.55
N ALA A 74 20.92 -13.16 9.69
CA ALA A 74 20.62 -14.24 10.63
C ALA A 74 19.19 -14.17 11.21
N TRP A 75 18.51 -13.02 11.11
CA TRP A 75 17.18 -12.79 11.67
C TRP A 75 16.07 -12.83 10.59
N ARG A 76 16.40 -13.27 9.36
CA ARG A 76 15.45 -13.33 8.23
C ARG A 76 14.20 -14.16 8.51
N GLU A 77 14.28 -15.17 9.37
CA GLU A 77 13.10 -15.96 9.78
C GLU A 77 12.05 -15.10 10.48
N ILE A 78 12.48 -14.26 11.43
CA ILE A 78 11.60 -13.31 12.15
C ILE A 78 11.03 -12.26 11.20
N TYR A 79 11.86 -11.70 10.30
CA TYR A 79 11.37 -10.73 9.31
C TYR A 79 10.37 -11.35 8.34
N THR A 80 10.60 -12.61 7.96
CA THR A 80 9.70 -13.38 7.09
C THR A 80 8.36 -13.59 7.77
N GLU A 81 8.34 -14.04 9.03
CA GLU A 81 7.10 -14.28 9.78
C GLU A 81 6.25 -13.00 9.90
N ILE A 82 6.88 -11.86 10.22
CA ILE A 82 6.18 -10.57 10.27
C ILE A 82 5.60 -10.20 8.89
N LEU A 83 6.38 -10.35 7.82
CA LEU A 83 5.93 -10.05 6.46
C LEU A 83 4.80 -10.99 6.03
N ASP A 84 4.84 -12.25 6.45
CA ASP A 84 3.82 -13.25 6.13
C ASP A 84 2.48 -12.88 6.79
N GLU A 85 2.51 -12.61 8.09
CA GLU A 85 1.35 -12.15 8.86
C GLU A 85 0.73 -10.86 8.30
N ILE A 86 1.58 -9.92 7.86
CA ILE A 86 1.12 -8.67 7.24
C ILE A 86 0.53 -8.93 5.85
N ALA A 87 1.17 -9.77 5.02
CA ALA A 87 0.71 -10.07 3.67
C ALA A 87 -0.61 -10.86 3.66
N GLU A 88 -0.79 -11.81 4.59
CA GLU A 88 -2.05 -12.54 4.78
C GLU A 88 -3.19 -11.61 5.20
N ARG A 89 -2.95 -10.64 6.10
CA ARG A 89 -3.94 -9.61 6.42
C ARG A 89 -4.25 -8.72 5.23
N SER A 90 -3.25 -8.42 4.39
CA SER A 90 -3.36 -7.50 3.26
C SER A 90 -4.32 -7.96 2.16
N ILE A 91 -4.74 -9.23 2.16
CA ILE A 91 -5.72 -9.78 1.19
C ILE A 91 -7.15 -9.87 1.74
N THR A 92 -7.39 -9.44 2.98
CA THR A 92 -8.68 -9.54 3.67
C THR A 92 -9.46 -8.21 3.66
N TYR A 93 -10.67 -8.20 4.23
CA TYR A 93 -11.62 -7.09 4.12
C TYR A 93 -11.04 -5.78 4.70
N TRP A 94 -10.47 -5.86 5.90
CA TRP A 94 -9.99 -4.66 6.59
C TRP A 94 -8.78 -4.00 5.92
N ALA A 95 -8.05 -4.72 5.06
CA ALA A 95 -6.96 -4.16 4.28
C ALA A 95 -7.42 -3.28 3.10
N ALA A 96 -8.67 -3.41 2.67
CA ALA A 96 -9.30 -2.61 1.61
C ALA A 96 -10.62 -1.97 2.07
N VAL A 97 -10.82 -1.80 3.38
CA VAL A 97 -12.12 -1.41 3.97
C VAL A 97 -12.69 -0.12 3.38
N ASP A 98 -11.83 0.84 3.08
CA ASP A 98 -12.21 2.11 2.49
C ASP A 98 -12.75 1.93 1.06
N TRP A 99 -12.11 1.11 0.22
CA TRP A 99 -12.64 0.77 -1.10
C TRP A 99 -13.94 -0.05 -1.05
N LEU A 100 -14.06 -0.88 -0.02
CA LEU A 100 -15.17 -1.81 0.18
C LEU A 100 -16.39 -1.19 0.89
N SER A 101 -16.28 0.04 1.40
CA SER A 101 -17.35 0.69 2.17
C SER A 101 -17.66 2.13 1.78
N GLN A 102 -16.69 2.88 1.23
CA GLN A 102 -16.88 4.28 0.86
C GLN A 102 -17.46 4.40 -0.55
N PHE A 103 -18.74 4.08 -0.67
CA PHE A 103 -19.44 4.14 -1.95
C PHE A 103 -19.97 5.52 -2.27
N GLY A 104 -19.80 5.93 -3.53
CA GLY A 104 -20.22 7.23 -4.02
C GLY A 104 -19.40 8.38 -3.43
N HIS A 105 -19.87 9.60 -3.64
CA HIS A 105 -19.23 10.78 -3.06
C HIS A 105 -19.35 10.80 -1.53
N ASP A 106 -18.39 11.44 -0.89
CA ASP A 106 -18.35 11.62 0.54
C ASP A 106 -19.61 12.40 1.00
N PRO A 107 -20.41 11.83 1.92
CA PRO A 107 -21.63 12.49 2.42
C PRO A 107 -21.35 13.78 3.19
N ASP A 108 -20.11 13.98 3.66
CA ASP A 108 -19.71 15.10 4.51
C ASP A 108 -18.95 16.21 3.76
N ARG A 109 -18.90 16.19 2.43
CA ARG A 109 -18.26 17.26 1.61
C ARG A 109 -18.66 18.68 1.99
N SER A 110 -19.92 18.88 2.37
CA SER A 110 -20.48 20.18 2.78
C SER A 110 -20.18 20.56 4.24
N LYS A 111 -19.60 19.66 5.02
CA LYS A 111 -19.40 19.77 6.47
C LYS A 111 -17.93 19.70 6.90
N TYR A 112 -16.99 19.70 5.96
CA TYR A 112 -15.58 19.65 6.29
C TYR A 112 -15.13 20.85 7.15
N PRO A 113 -14.13 20.66 8.03
CA PRO A 113 -13.53 21.75 8.80
C PRO A 113 -13.03 22.87 7.88
N LEU A 114 -13.33 24.13 8.21
CA LEU A 114 -13.00 25.28 7.36
C LEU A 114 -11.48 25.40 7.10
N GLU A 115 -10.66 24.88 8.01
CA GLU A 115 -9.21 24.81 7.92
C GLU A 115 -8.72 23.98 6.71
N TRP A 116 -9.56 23.09 6.18
CA TRP A 116 -9.24 22.27 5.01
C TRP A 116 -9.40 23.04 3.70
N LYS A 117 -10.12 24.18 3.71
CA LYS A 117 -10.39 24.98 2.52
C LYS A 117 -9.11 25.65 2.02
N GLY A 118 -8.78 25.42 0.76
CA GLY A 118 -7.55 25.91 0.12
C GLY A 118 -6.29 25.16 0.54
N THR A 119 -6.39 24.12 1.38
CA THR A 119 -5.24 23.30 1.82
C THR A 119 -5.41 21.85 1.35
N LEU A 120 -6.32 21.11 1.96
CA LEU A 120 -6.67 19.73 1.58
C LEU A 120 -7.75 19.69 0.50
N ILE A 121 -8.64 20.67 0.53
CA ILE A 121 -9.76 20.81 -0.41
C ILE A 121 -9.51 22.06 -1.25
N PRO A 122 -9.39 21.96 -2.58
CA PRO A 122 -9.28 23.14 -3.43
C PRO A 122 -10.46 24.08 -3.21
N GLU A 123 -10.19 25.38 -3.08
CA GLU A 123 -11.23 26.37 -2.73
C GLU A 123 -12.36 26.42 -3.76
N GLU A 124 -12.01 26.24 -5.03
CA GLU A 124 -12.94 26.19 -6.16
C GLU A 124 -13.89 24.99 -6.15
N PHE A 125 -13.58 23.94 -5.37
CA PHE A 125 -14.39 22.72 -5.26
C PHE A 125 -14.94 22.51 -3.84
N TRP A 126 -14.92 23.55 -3.00
CA TRP A 126 -15.43 23.46 -1.64
C TRP A 126 -16.91 23.03 -1.61
N GLY A 127 -17.22 21.96 -0.87
CA GLY A 127 -18.57 21.38 -0.82
C GLY A 127 -18.84 20.27 -1.84
N ASP A 128 -18.01 20.17 -2.88
CA ASP A 128 -18.19 19.25 -4.02
C ASP A 128 -16.98 18.33 -4.27
N TYR A 129 -15.87 18.51 -3.54
CA TYR A 129 -14.68 17.66 -3.61
C TYR A 129 -14.65 16.65 -2.48
N ASP A 130 -14.47 15.36 -2.79
CA ASP A 130 -14.30 14.31 -1.77
C ASP A 130 -12.96 14.51 -1.03
N ALA A 131 -12.91 14.34 0.29
CA ALA A 131 -11.67 14.50 1.06
C ALA A 131 -10.58 13.51 0.59
N PRO A 132 -9.28 13.86 0.75
CA PRO A 132 -8.20 12.89 0.64
C PRO A 132 -8.47 11.69 1.58
N GLY A 133 -8.29 10.46 1.09
CA GLY A 133 -8.63 9.25 1.85
C GLY A 133 -10.08 8.75 1.69
N TRP A 134 -10.96 9.50 1.02
CA TRP A 134 -12.27 8.99 0.59
C TRP A 134 -12.19 8.40 -0.83
N THR A 135 -12.35 7.09 -0.95
CA THR A 135 -12.09 6.33 -2.19
C THR A 135 -13.09 6.56 -3.31
N ALA A 136 -14.34 6.88 -2.95
CA ALA A 136 -15.44 7.13 -3.87
C ALA A 136 -15.72 5.99 -4.87
N ASN A 137 -15.63 4.73 -4.44
CA ASN A 137 -15.98 3.59 -5.29
C ASN A 137 -17.46 3.68 -5.71
N GLY A 138 -17.81 3.53 -6.99
CA GLY A 138 -19.20 3.73 -7.45
C GLY A 138 -19.49 5.03 -8.18
N VAL A 139 -18.62 6.03 -8.12
CA VAL A 139 -18.84 7.30 -8.83
C VAL A 139 -18.64 7.16 -10.34
N ALA A 140 -19.31 8.00 -11.11
CA ALA A 140 -19.14 8.05 -12.56
C ALA A 140 -17.73 8.57 -12.94
N PRO A 141 -17.15 8.10 -14.06
CA PRO A 141 -17.71 7.14 -15.02
C PRO A 141 -17.46 5.66 -14.66
N TRP A 142 -16.69 5.35 -13.61
CA TRP A 142 -16.23 3.99 -13.31
C TRP A 142 -17.32 3.06 -12.79
N GLY A 143 -18.30 3.60 -12.06
CA GLY A 143 -19.30 2.79 -11.40
C GLY A 143 -18.72 1.96 -10.25
N LEU A 144 -19.51 1.03 -9.73
CA LEU A 144 -19.09 0.20 -8.58
C LEU A 144 -18.12 -0.88 -9.06
N GLN A 145 -16.91 -0.87 -8.51
CA GLN A 145 -15.87 -1.85 -8.83
C GLN A 145 -15.66 -2.77 -7.62
N PRO A 146 -16.15 -4.02 -7.68
CA PRO A 146 -16.20 -4.91 -6.52
C PRO A 146 -14.84 -5.52 -6.13
N ASP A 147 -13.89 -5.53 -7.07
CA ASP A 147 -12.55 -6.09 -6.90
C ASP A 147 -11.53 -4.98 -6.56
N PRO A 148 -10.95 -4.97 -5.35
CA PRO A 148 -9.95 -3.97 -4.97
C PRO A 148 -8.66 -3.97 -5.80
N ILE A 149 -8.22 -5.11 -6.35
CA ILE A 149 -7.07 -5.16 -7.26
C ILE A 149 -7.51 -4.77 -8.67
N GLY A 150 -8.62 -5.34 -9.15
CA GLY A 150 -9.12 -5.15 -10.52
C GLY A 150 -9.71 -3.77 -10.82
N ALA A 151 -9.96 -2.95 -9.79
CA ALA A 151 -10.46 -1.59 -9.93
C ALA A 151 -9.53 -0.68 -10.75
N ASP A 152 -10.09 0.31 -11.45
CA ASP A 152 -9.30 1.32 -12.15
C ASP A 152 -8.55 2.24 -11.18
N GLY A 153 -9.21 2.55 -10.05
CA GLY A 153 -8.63 3.27 -8.92
C GLY A 153 -7.94 2.35 -7.91
N ASN A 154 -8.04 2.72 -6.64
CA ASN A 154 -7.52 1.98 -5.50
C ASN A 154 -6.00 1.72 -5.55
N LEU A 155 -5.23 2.57 -6.25
CA LEU A 155 -3.81 2.32 -6.50
C LEU A 155 -3.00 2.11 -5.22
N PHE A 156 -3.34 2.84 -4.16
CA PHE A 156 -2.66 2.68 -2.87
C PHE A 156 -2.77 1.25 -2.33
N PHE A 157 -3.91 0.59 -2.49
CA PHE A 157 -4.09 -0.75 -1.99
C PHE A 157 -3.24 -1.74 -2.78
N LYS A 158 -3.44 -1.80 -4.11
CA LYS A 158 -2.75 -2.77 -4.97
C LYS A 158 -1.25 -2.51 -5.09
N GLY A 159 -0.83 -1.25 -5.07
CA GLY A 159 0.58 -0.86 -5.10
C GLY A 159 1.35 -1.31 -3.87
N TRP A 160 0.80 -1.08 -2.67
CA TRP A 160 1.43 -1.55 -1.44
C TRP A 160 1.28 -3.04 -1.22
N LEU A 161 0.17 -3.66 -1.61
CA LEU A 161 0.04 -5.12 -1.58
C LEU A 161 1.17 -5.77 -2.38
N ASN A 162 1.46 -5.27 -3.59
CA ASN A 162 2.61 -5.72 -4.37
C ASN A 162 3.93 -5.54 -3.62
N LEU A 163 4.16 -4.35 -3.05
CA LEU A 163 5.39 -4.05 -2.34
C LEU A 163 5.60 -5.02 -1.16
N THR A 164 4.56 -5.23 -0.34
CA THR A 164 4.57 -6.17 0.78
C THR A 164 4.90 -7.59 0.31
N GLN A 165 4.23 -8.08 -0.75
CA GLN A 165 4.48 -9.42 -1.29
C GLN A 165 5.88 -9.56 -1.89
N ALA A 166 6.40 -8.52 -2.56
CA ALA A 166 7.75 -8.50 -3.11
C ALA A 166 8.81 -8.46 -1.99
N LEU A 167 8.59 -7.68 -0.92
CA LEU A 167 9.42 -7.69 0.27
C LEU A 167 9.42 -9.05 0.96
N HIS A 168 8.26 -9.70 1.07
CA HIS A 168 8.17 -11.06 1.58
C HIS A 168 9.07 -12.00 0.78
N THR A 169 8.98 -12.00 -0.55
CA THR A 169 9.82 -12.86 -1.40
C THR A 169 11.30 -12.51 -1.28
N TYR A 170 11.66 -11.23 -1.23
CA TYR A 170 13.04 -10.77 -1.06
C TYR A 170 13.67 -11.23 0.27
N VAL A 171 12.92 -11.12 1.36
CA VAL A 171 13.41 -11.46 2.70
C VAL A 171 13.44 -12.97 2.89
N SER A 172 12.38 -13.67 2.50
CA SER A 172 12.22 -15.12 2.72
C SER A 172 12.92 -16.00 1.69
N GLY A 173 13.17 -15.47 0.49
CA GLY A 173 13.59 -16.24 -0.68
C GLY A 173 12.50 -17.14 -1.27
N LYS A 174 11.24 -17.01 -0.82
CA LYS A 174 10.12 -17.86 -1.23
C LYS A 174 9.08 -17.07 -2.00
N ASP A 175 8.80 -17.52 -3.21
CA ASP A 175 7.71 -17.00 -4.04
C ASP A 175 6.36 -17.60 -3.63
N LYS A 176 5.89 -17.25 -2.43
CA LYS A 176 4.62 -17.73 -1.87
C LYS A 176 3.43 -17.25 -2.72
N TRP A 177 3.48 -16.00 -3.17
CA TRP A 177 2.37 -15.29 -3.81
C TRP A 177 2.27 -15.51 -5.33
N ALA A 178 3.16 -16.33 -5.91
CA ALA A 178 2.91 -16.99 -7.20
C ALA A 178 1.73 -17.96 -7.15
N SER A 179 1.41 -18.52 -5.98
CA SER A 179 0.21 -19.33 -5.80
C SER A 179 -1.03 -18.43 -5.69
N PRO A 180 -2.18 -18.85 -6.23
CA PRO A 180 -3.40 -18.05 -6.14
C PRO A 180 -3.84 -17.78 -4.70
N PHE A 181 -4.28 -16.56 -4.44
CA PHE A 181 -4.89 -16.12 -3.18
C PHE A 181 -6.27 -15.51 -3.42
N ASN A 182 -7.14 -15.60 -2.41
CA ASN A 182 -8.51 -15.08 -2.46
C ASN A 182 -8.59 -13.71 -1.80
N LEU A 183 -8.69 -12.66 -2.61
CA LEU A 183 -8.88 -11.28 -2.18
C LEU A 183 -10.33 -11.03 -1.76
N ALA A 184 -10.54 -10.32 -0.64
CA ALA A 184 -11.85 -9.83 -0.24
C ALA A 184 -12.39 -8.74 -1.18
N GLY A 185 -13.65 -8.87 -1.60
CA GLY A 185 -14.35 -7.91 -2.44
C GLY A 185 -15.69 -7.47 -1.86
N VAL A 186 -16.37 -6.57 -2.57
CA VAL A 186 -17.67 -6.01 -2.16
C VAL A 186 -18.71 -7.13 -2.00
N ASN A 187 -19.56 -7.01 -0.98
CA ASN A 187 -20.64 -7.98 -0.68
C ASN A 187 -20.14 -9.42 -0.53
N ARG A 188 -19.08 -9.64 0.27
CA ARG A 188 -18.46 -10.95 0.50
C ARG A 188 -17.93 -11.64 -0.76
N ALA A 189 -17.78 -10.92 -1.87
CA ALA A 189 -17.15 -11.46 -3.06
C ALA A 189 -15.70 -11.88 -2.76
N ARG A 190 -15.20 -12.82 -3.55
CA ARG A 190 -13.80 -13.25 -3.54
C ARG A 190 -13.26 -13.24 -4.96
N PHE A 191 -12.09 -12.64 -5.12
CA PHE A 191 -11.40 -12.53 -6.38
C PHE A 191 -10.06 -13.25 -6.28
N GLU A 192 -9.81 -14.16 -7.20
CA GLU A 192 -8.56 -14.93 -7.22
C GLU A 192 -7.49 -14.16 -7.98
N TRP A 193 -6.34 -13.97 -7.35
CA TRP A 193 -5.20 -13.27 -7.90
C TRP A 193 -3.90 -14.00 -7.56
N THR A 194 -2.87 -13.77 -8.35
CA THR A 194 -1.46 -14.01 -8.00
C THR A 194 -0.74 -12.67 -7.97
N GLN A 195 0.42 -12.60 -7.32
CA GLN A 195 1.24 -11.37 -7.34
C GLN A 195 1.61 -10.99 -8.78
N HIS A 196 1.92 -11.98 -9.62
CA HIS A 196 2.29 -11.73 -11.01
C HIS A 196 1.14 -11.10 -11.81
N GLN A 197 -0.08 -11.61 -11.67
CA GLN A 197 -1.26 -11.01 -12.30
C GLN A 197 -1.55 -9.60 -11.77
N LEU A 198 -1.39 -9.38 -10.47
CA LEU A 198 -1.51 -8.05 -9.87
C LEU A 198 -0.53 -7.07 -10.53
N VAL A 199 0.72 -7.47 -10.72
CA VAL A 199 1.75 -6.62 -11.34
C VAL A 199 1.47 -6.36 -12.81
N ASP A 200 1.04 -7.37 -13.56
CA ASP A 200 0.62 -7.20 -14.95
C ASP A 200 -0.54 -6.18 -15.04
N HIS A 201 -1.51 -6.28 -14.14
CA HIS A 201 -2.59 -5.30 -14.03
C HIS A 201 -2.08 -3.88 -13.74
N LEU A 202 -1.19 -3.72 -12.73
CA LEU A 202 -0.58 -2.42 -12.42
C LEU A 202 0.14 -1.79 -13.63
N TYR A 203 0.92 -2.60 -14.36
CA TYR A 203 1.62 -2.18 -15.56
C TYR A 203 0.63 -1.71 -16.65
N GLU A 204 -0.41 -2.49 -16.90
CA GLU A 204 -1.45 -2.15 -17.86
C GLU A 204 -2.22 -0.87 -17.49
N THR A 205 -2.59 -0.68 -16.22
CA THR A 205 -3.33 0.52 -15.80
C THR A 205 -2.49 1.78 -16.04
N TRP A 206 -1.20 1.73 -15.72
CA TRP A 206 -0.29 2.84 -15.94
C TRP A 206 -0.10 3.16 -17.42
N THR A 207 0.14 2.15 -18.24
CA THR A 207 0.39 2.34 -19.67
C THR A 207 -0.83 2.89 -20.41
N LYS A 208 -2.04 2.58 -19.93
CA LYS A 208 -3.30 3.13 -20.45
C LYS A 208 -3.60 4.55 -19.94
N THR A 209 -2.92 5.00 -18.87
CA THR A 209 -3.22 6.26 -18.19
C THR A 209 -1.95 7.12 -18.06
N PRO A 210 -1.62 7.97 -19.07
CA PRO A 210 -0.41 8.79 -19.04
C PRO A 210 -0.28 9.73 -17.83
N MET A 211 -1.42 10.10 -17.25
CA MET A 211 -1.52 10.92 -16.04
C MET A 211 -1.27 10.17 -14.73
N GLY A 212 -1.18 8.84 -14.81
CA GLY A 212 -1.02 7.93 -13.68
C GLY A 212 -2.36 7.33 -13.26
N PRO A 213 -2.35 6.10 -12.73
CA PRO A 213 -3.53 5.47 -12.14
C PRO A 213 -4.04 6.26 -10.94
N HIS A 214 -5.34 6.14 -10.71
CA HIS A 214 -6.02 6.85 -9.65
C HIS A 214 -5.80 6.17 -8.30
N CYS A 215 -5.51 6.97 -7.27
CA CYS A 215 -5.41 6.50 -5.90
C CYS A 215 -6.83 6.25 -5.37
N GLU A 216 -7.60 7.31 -5.16
CA GLU A 216 -9.05 7.29 -5.07
C GLU A 216 -9.66 7.63 -6.43
N ASN A 217 -10.93 7.30 -6.66
CA ASN A 217 -11.60 7.76 -7.88
C ASN A 217 -11.50 9.28 -8.00
N THR A 218 -11.24 9.77 -9.21
CA THR A 218 -10.97 11.18 -9.58
C THR A 218 -9.61 11.77 -9.13
N LYS A 219 -8.79 11.05 -8.36
CA LYS A 219 -7.58 11.63 -7.75
C LYS A 219 -6.33 10.81 -8.05
N SER A 220 -5.28 11.48 -8.50
CA SER A 220 -3.95 10.91 -8.71
C SER A 220 -2.97 11.58 -7.76
N TRP A 221 -2.60 10.90 -6.69
CA TRP A 221 -1.63 11.44 -5.72
C TRP A 221 -0.21 10.97 -6.03
N PRO A 222 0.76 11.90 -6.12
CA PRO A 222 2.17 11.54 -6.26
C PRO A 222 2.67 10.57 -5.19
N PHE A 223 2.14 10.66 -3.96
CA PHE A 223 2.45 9.73 -2.87
C PHE A 223 2.07 8.28 -3.22
N CYS A 224 0.82 8.05 -3.65
CA CYS A 224 0.36 6.71 -4.03
C CYS A 224 1.09 6.17 -5.26
N LEU A 225 1.32 7.03 -6.25
CA LEU A 225 2.03 6.70 -7.48
C LEU A 225 3.48 6.29 -7.17
N SER A 226 4.16 7.01 -6.29
CA SER A 226 5.55 6.73 -5.91
C SER A 226 5.68 5.40 -5.15
N ALA A 227 4.76 5.12 -4.23
CA ALA A 227 4.78 3.87 -3.47
C ALA A 227 4.44 2.65 -4.34
N ALA A 228 3.43 2.76 -5.22
CA ALA A 228 3.14 1.71 -6.18
C ALA A 228 4.28 1.51 -7.19
N GLY A 229 4.95 2.60 -7.60
CA GLY A 229 6.19 2.54 -8.39
C GLY A 229 7.32 1.81 -7.68
N LEU A 230 7.53 2.07 -6.38
CA LEU A 230 8.47 1.33 -5.54
C LEU A 230 8.12 -0.16 -5.45
N GLY A 231 6.82 -0.50 -5.35
CA GLY A 231 6.36 -1.89 -5.42
C GLY A 231 6.76 -2.56 -6.74
N LEU A 232 6.55 -1.91 -7.88
CA LEU A 232 6.98 -2.41 -9.18
C LEU A 232 8.51 -2.57 -9.27
N GLN A 233 9.26 -1.60 -8.75
CA GLN A 233 10.72 -1.68 -8.71
C GLN A 233 11.20 -2.86 -7.85
N MET A 234 10.57 -3.08 -6.70
CA MET A 234 10.90 -4.18 -5.81
C MET A 234 10.60 -5.53 -6.47
N TYR A 235 9.46 -5.63 -7.16
CA TYR A 235 9.10 -6.81 -7.92
C TYR A 235 10.12 -7.11 -9.04
N ASP A 236 10.51 -6.10 -9.83
CA ASP A 236 11.51 -6.25 -10.90
C ASP A 236 12.86 -6.77 -10.35
N ASN A 237 13.30 -6.25 -9.20
CA ASN A 237 14.54 -6.68 -8.55
C ASN A 237 14.49 -8.15 -8.09
N VAL A 238 13.32 -8.66 -7.73
CA VAL A 238 13.15 -10.04 -7.23
C VAL A 238 12.98 -11.03 -8.38
N PHE A 239 12.31 -10.63 -9.46
CA PHE A 239 11.85 -11.53 -10.52
C PHE A 239 12.49 -11.29 -11.90
N ASP A 240 13.46 -10.38 -12.01
CA ASP A 240 14.14 -10.01 -13.26
C ASP A 240 13.14 -9.59 -14.36
N LYS A 241 12.36 -8.55 -14.04
CA LYS A 241 11.31 -7.96 -14.90
C LYS A 241 11.58 -6.48 -15.15
N ASP A 242 10.73 -5.83 -15.95
CA ASP A 242 10.82 -4.39 -16.26
C ASP A 242 9.45 -3.70 -16.12
N SER A 243 8.65 -4.13 -15.15
CA SER A 243 7.33 -3.55 -14.90
C SER A 243 7.41 -2.12 -14.34
N HIS A 244 8.50 -1.77 -13.66
CA HIS A 244 8.79 -0.41 -13.17
C HIS A 244 9.00 0.61 -14.31
N SER A 245 9.26 0.16 -15.55
CA SER A 245 9.31 1.05 -16.72
C SER A 245 8.01 1.85 -16.93
N ALA A 246 6.87 1.32 -16.50
CA ALA A 246 5.58 2.01 -16.54
C ALA A 246 5.56 3.26 -15.64
N TYR A 247 6.07 3.14 -14.42
CA TYR A 247 6.24 4.27 -13.50
C TYR A 247 7.22 5.31 -14.05
N LYS A 248 8.37 4.87 -14.60
CA LYS A 248 9.35 5.78 -15.22
C LYS A 248 8.72 6.58 -16.35
N SER A 249 7.94 5.92 -17.21
CA SER A 249 7.23 6.57 -18.32
C SER A 249 6.25 7.63 -17.84
N TRP A 250 5.51 7.35 -16.77
CA TRP A 250 4.64 8.33 -16.12
C TRP A 250 5.41 9.51 -15.53
N LEU A 251 6.51 9.25 -14.82
CA LEU A 251 7.34 10.31 -14.24
C LEU A 251 7.90 11.22 -15.34
N ASP A 252 8.40 10.64 -16.43
CA ASP A 252 8.87 11.40 -17.59
C ASP A 252 7.76 12.26 -18.22
N HIS A 253 6.52 11.77 -18.24
CA HIS A 253 5.37 12.51 -18.75
C HIS A 253 4.91 13.67 -17.84
N THR A 254 5.11 13.55 -16.52
CA THR A 254 4.49 14.42 -15.51
C THR A 254 5.46 15.36 -14.80
N LYS A 255 6.77 15.05 -14.78
CA LYS A 255 7.81 15.83 -14.07
C LYS A 255 7.77 17.33 -14.36
N ASP A 256 7.63 17.70 -15.63
CA ASP A 256 7.67 19.11 -16.06
C ASP A 256 6.33 19.83 -15.90
N LYS A 257 5.25 19.08 -15.62
CA LYS A 257 3.89 19.61 -15.51
C LYS A 257 3.52 19.97 -14.07
N TYR A 258 3.94 19.15 -13.10
CA TYR A 258 3.42 19.22 -11.72
C TYR A 258 4.48 19.42 -10.65
N TYR A 259 5.72 19.01 -10.91
CA TYR A 259 6.73 18.96 -9.86
C TYR A 259 7.71 20.13 -9.89
N GLY A 260 7.61 20.99 -10.90
CA GLY A 260 8.39 22.23 -11.00
C GLY A 260 9.90 21.98 -10.95
N PHE A 261 10.36 20.80 -11.38
CA PHE A 261 11.76 20.39 -11.23
C PHE A 261 12.76 21.32 -11.95
N ASP A 262 12.30 22.19 -12.86
CA ASP A 262 13.11 23.29 -13.39
C ASP A 262 12.28 24.55 -13.72
N LYS A 263 12.40 25.56 -12.86
CA LYS A 263 12.55 26.98 -13.26
C LYS A 263 13.60 27.63 -12.36
N LYS A 264 14.87 27.38 -12.65
CA LYS A 264 15.94 28.30 -12.30
C LYS A 264 16.09 29.35 -13.39
#